data_AF-A0A376KX25-F1
#
_entry.id   AF-A0A376KX25-F1
#
_cell.length_a   1.000
_cell.length_b   1.000
_cell.length_c   1.000
_cell.angle_alpha   90.00
_cell.angle_beta   90.00
_cell.angle_gamma   90.00
#
_symmetry.space_group_name_H-M   'P 1'
#
loop_
_entity.id
_entity.type
_entity.pdbx_description
1 polymer ?
#
loop_
_entity_poly.entity_id
_entity_poly.type
_entity_poly.pdbx_seq_one_letter_code
_entity_poly.pdbx_strand_id
1 'polypeptide(L)'
;MSLQIRLEEQNEVVQEAIERQEENEARAEAAELEVDELKSQLADYQQALDVQQTRAIQYNQAIAALNRAKELCHLPDLTADSAAEWLETFQAKELEATEKMLSLEQKMSMAQTAHSQFEQAYQLVVAINGPLARNEAWDVARELLREGVDQRHLAEQVSTVADALK
;
A
#
# COMPACT_ATOMS: atom_id res chain seq x y z
N MET A 1 -57.80 -49.33 -70.49
CA MET A 1 -56.57 -48.85 -71.17
C MET A 1 -56.21 -47.41 -70.77
N SER A 2 -57.14 -46.44 -70.77
CA SER A 2 -56.81 -45.02 -70.43
C SER A 2 -56.41 -44.76 -68.96
N LEU A 3 -56.95 -45.51 -67.99
CA LEU A 3 -56.59 -45.36 -66.58
C LEU A 3 -55.19 -45.90 -66.25
N GLN A 4 -54.74 -46.91 -67.00
CA GLN A 4 -53.48 -47.59 -66.77
C GLN A 4 -52.30 -46.72 -67.21
N ILE A 5 -52.45 -46.06 -68.37
CA ILE A 5 -51.50 -45.07 -68.88
C ILE A 5 -51.39 -43.87 -67.93
N ARG A 6 -52.51 -43.32 -67.42
CA ARG A 6 -52.47 -42.22 -66.44
C ARG A 6 -51.84 -42.62 -65.11
N LEU A 7 -51.93 -43.89 -64.72
CA LEU A 7 -51.29 -44.40 -63.51
C LEU A 7 -49.78 -44.46 -63.69
N GLU A 8 -49.29 -44.90 -64.86
CA GLU A 8 -47.87 -44.92 -65.22
C GLU A 8 -47.28 -43.51 -65.26
N GLU A 9 -47.96 -42.55 -65.89
CA GLU A 9 -47.55 -41.13 -65.91
C GLU A 9 -47.48 -40.52 -64.49
N GLN A 10 -48.45 -40.82 -63.62
CA GLN A 10 -48.39 -40.38 -62.23
C GLN A 10 -47.25 -41.05 -61.46
N ASN A 11 -46.97 -42.32 -61.74
CA ASN A 11 -45.89 -43.04 -61.08
C ASN A 11 -44.53 -42.45 -61.47
N GLU A 12 -44.35 -42.05 -62.73
CA GLU A 12 -43.16 -41.35 -63.22
C GLU A 12 -42.96 -39.99 -62.52
N VAL A 13 -44.02 -39.20 -62.39
CA VAL A 13 -43.98 -37.93 -61.63
C VAL A 13 -43.65 -38.14 -60.16
N VAL A 14 -44.16 -39.22 -59.54
CA VAL A 14 -43.84 -39.59 -58.16
C VAL A 14 -42.37 -39.99 -58.03
N GLN A 15 -41.82 -40.77 -58.96
CA GLN A 15 -40.40 -41.14 -58.95
C GLN A 15 -39.51 -39.90 -59.08
N GLU A 16 -39.81 -39.00 -60.02
CA GLU A 16 -39.05 -37.76 -60.20
C GLU A 16 -39.14 -36.83 -58.98
N ALA A 17 -40.29 -36.82 -58.28
CA ALA A 17 -40.43 -36.09 -57.02
C ALA A 17 -39.62 -36.72 -55.87
N ILE A 18 -39.52 -38.05 -55.82
CA ILE A 18 -38.70 -38.77 -54.84
C ILE A 18 -37.21 -38.48 -55.08
N GLU A 19 -36.73 -38.55 -56.32
CA GLU A 19 -35.33 -38.23 -56.65
C GLU A 19 -34.96 -36.80 -56.23
N ARG A 20 -35.84 -35.82 -56.52
CA ARG A 20 -35.65 -34.43 -56.06
C ARG A 20 -35.69 -34.30 -54.54
N GLN A 21 -36.53 -35.08 -53.86
CA GLN A 21 -36.61 -35.09 -52.40
C GLN A 21 -35.30 -35.59 -51.80
N GLU A 22 -34.75 -36.69 -52.32
CA GLU A 22 -33.47 -37.27 -51.89
C GLU A 22 -32.31 -36.29 -52.11
N GLU A 23 -32.25 -35.61 -53.26
CA GLU A 23 -31.25 -34.57 -53.52
C GLU A 23 -31.35 -33.39 -52.55
N ASN A 24 -32.58 -32.96 -52.24
CA ASN A 24 -32.82 -31.87 -51.31
C ASN A 24 -32.46 -32.26 -49.87
N GLU A 25 -32.76 -33.49 -49.45
CA GLU A 25 -32.39 -34.03 -48.14
C GLU A 25 -30.87 -34.10 -47.98
N ALA A 26 -30.16 -34.65 -48.98
CA ALA A 26 -28.69 -34.69 -48.97
C ALA A 26 -28.07 -33.28 -48.90
N ARG A 27 -28.67 -32.31 -49.59
CA ARG A 27 -28.23 -30.91 -49.53
C ARG A 27 -28.50 -30.27 -48.17
N ALA A 28 -29.64 -30.57 -47.56
CA ALA A 28 -30.00 -30.08 -46.23
C ALA A 28 -29.04 -30.63 -45.17
N GLU A 29 -28.75 -31.93 -45.19
CA GLU A 29 -27.79 -32.58 -44.29
C GLU A 29 -26.39 -31.98 -44.42
N ALA A 30 -25.92 -31.75 -45.65
CA ALA A 30 -24.62 -31.11 -45.87
C ALA A 30 -24.56 -29.68 -45.30
N ALA A 31 -25.64 -28.92 -45.45
CA ALA A 31 -25.72 -27.56 -44.89
C ALA A 31 -25.80 -27.57 -43.35
N GLU A 32 -26.50 -28.54 -42.75
CA GLU A 32 -26.54 -28.70 -41.29
C GLU A 32 -25.16 -29.01 -40.71
N LEU A 33 -24.41 -29.91 -41.36
CA LEU A 33 -23.03 -30.23 -40.95
C LEU A 33 -22.11 -29.02 -41.03
N GLU A 34 -22.20 -28.22 -42.10
CA GLU A 34 -21.41 -27.00 -42.24
C GLU A 34 -21.75 -25.98 -41.14
N VAL A 35 -23.04 -25.83 -40.82
CA VAL A 35 -23.49 -24.94 -39.74
C VAL A 35 -22.96 -25.39 -38.38
N ASP A 36 -22.95 -26.70 -38.10
CA ASP A 36 -22.46 -27.22 -36.84
C ASP A 36 -20.93 -27.09 -36.71
N GLU A 37 -20.20 -27.28 -37.81
CA GLU A 37 -18.76 -27.00 -37.84
C GLU A 37 -18.46 -25.53 -37.56
N LEU A 38 -19.19 -24.61 -38.21
CA LEU A 38 -19.04 -23.16 -37.97
C LEU A 38 -19.38 -22.77 -36.53
N LYS A 39 -20.40 -23.39 -35.91
CA LYS A 39 -20.71 -23.16 -34.49
C LYS A 39 -19.57 -23.60 -33.59
N SER A 40 -18.98 -24.77 -33.86
CA SER A 40 -17.84 -25.27 -33.09
C SER A 40 -16.66 -24.29 -33.19
N GLN A 41 -16.31 -23.87 -34.41
CA GLN A 41 -15.23 -22.91 -34.63
C GLN A 41 -15.51 -21.57 -33.93
N LEU A 42 -16.75 -21.07 -33.99
CA LEU A 42 -17.14 -19.83 -33.33
C LEU A 42 -17.00 -19.93 -31.80
N ALA A 43 -17.35 -21.08 -31.21
CA ALA A 43 -17.18 -21.32 -29.79
C ALA A 43 -15.69 -21.26 -29.38
N ASP A 44 -14.81 -21.91 -30.16
CA ASP A 44 -13.36 -21.88 -29.93
C ASP A 44 -12.79 -20.46 -30.04
N TYR A 45 -13.22 -19.70 -31.06
CA TYR A 45 -12.83 -18.31 -31.22
C TYR A 45 -13.29 -17.43 -30.05
N GLN A 46 -14.52 -17.63 -29.57
CA GLN A 46 -15.04 -16.87 -28.43
C GLN A 46 -14.25 -17.17 -27.16
N GLN A 47 -13.92 -18.44 -26.90
CA GLN A 47 -13.10 -18.82 -25.76
C GLN A 47 -11.70 -18.18 -25.83
N ALA A 48 -11.07 -18.19 -27.01
CA ALA A 48 -9.77 -17.56 -27.21
C ALA A 48 -9.84 -16.03 -26.99
N LEU A 49 -10.91 -15.40 -27.46
CA LEU A 49 -11.15 -13.97 -27.29
C LEU A 49 -11.29 -13.59 -25.80
N ASP A 50 -12.03 -14.37 -25.02
CA ASP A 50 -12.24 -14.10 -23.58
C ASP A 50 -10.91 -14.19 -22.79
N VAL A 51 -10.05 -15.16 -23.12
CA VAL A 51 -8.70 -15.26 -22.56
C VAL A 51 -7.85 -14.05 -22.94
N GLN A 52 -7.92 -13.62 -24.20
CA GLN A 52 -7.18 -12.45 -24.68
C GLN A 52 -7.64 -11.16 -23.97
N GLN A 53 -8.94 -10.96 -23.79
CA GLN A 53 -9.50 -9.80 -23.09
C GLN A 53 -9.02 -9.76 -21.64
N THR A 54 -9.03 -10.90 -20.95
CA THR A 54 -8.53 -11.01 -19.58
C THR A 54 -7.05 -10.61 -19.50
N ARG A 55 -6.22 -11.10 -20.42
CA ARG A 55 -4.80 -10.75 -20.48
C ARG A 55 -4.57 -9.27 -20.79
N ALA A 56 -5.40 -8.67 -21.65
CA ALA A 56 -5.31 -7.24 -21.96
C ALA A 56 -5.62 -6.35 -20.74
N ILE A 57 -6.60 -6.72 -19.93
CA ILE A 57 -6.91 -6.02 -18.66
C ILE A 57 -5.72 -6.11 -17.71
N GLN A 58 -5.16 -7.31 -17.51
CA GLN A 58 -4.00 -7.51 -16.64
C GLN A 58 -2.78 -6.71 -17.11
N TYR A 59 -2.53 -6.67 -18.42
CA TYR A 59 -1.46 -5.88 -19.00
C TYR A 59 -1.63 -4.39 -18.69
N ASN A 60 -2.83 -3.84 -18.90
CA ASN A 60 -3.11 -2.44 -18.59
C ASN A 60 -2.96 -2.13 -17.09
N GLN A 61 -3.38 -3.04 -16.21
CA GLN A 61 -3.17 -2.91 -14.77
C GLN A 61 -1.67 -2.90 -14.41
N ALA A 62 -0.87 -3.77 -15.03
CA ALA A 62 0.58 -3.82 -14.83
C ALA A 62 1.26 -2.51 -15.29
N ILE A 63 0.87 -1.98 -16.46
CA ILE A 63 1.38 -0.69 -16.95
C ILE A 63 0.99 0.46 -16.01
N ALA A 64 -0.26 0.49 -15.53
CA ALA A 64 -0.71 1.51 -14.59
C ALA A 64 0.06 1.45 -13.26
N ALA A 65 0.31 0.25 -12.73
CA ALA A 65 1.11 0.06 -11.52
C ALA A 65 2.56 0.51 -11.73
N LEU A 66 3.17 0.17 -12.86
CA LEU A 66 4.53 0.60 -13.20
C LEU A 66 4.61 2.12 -13.32
N ASN A 67 3.68 2.76 -14.03
CA ASN A 67 3.65 4.23 -14.17
C ASN A 67 3.50 4.92 -12.81
N ARG A 68 2.64 4.41 -11.94
CA ARG A 68 2.50 4.93 -10.58
C ARG A 68 3.81 4.79 -9.79
N ALA A 69 4.51 3.66 -9.91
CA ALA A 69 5.80 3.48 -9.28
C ALA A 69 6.85 4.46 -9.83
N LYS A 70 6.89 4.69 -11.15
CA LYS A 70 7.78 5.69 -11.79
C LYS A 70 7.60 7.08 -11.19
N GLU A 71 6.34 7.51 -11.02
CA GLU A 71 6.00 8.82 -10.47
C GLU A 71 6.38 8.94 -8.99
N LEU A 72 5.96 7.99 -8.15
CA LEU A 72 6.19 8.01 -6.70
C LEU A 72 7.67 7.87 -6.34
N CYS A 73 8.39 7.02 -7.06
CA CYS A 73 9.81 6.78 -6.84
C CYS A 73 10.70 7.78 -7.58
N HIS A 74 10.13 8.64 -8.43
CA HIS A 74 10.85 9.55 -9.33
C HIS A 74 11.87 8.84 -10.24
N LEU A 75 11.48 7.68 -10.78
CA LEU A 75 12.30 6.83 -11.64
C LEU A 75 11.65 6.72 -13.04
N PRO A 76 11.84 7.68 -13.96
CA PRO A 76 11.16 7.68 -15.26
C PRO A 76 11.49 6.45 -16.12
N ASP A 77 12.69 5.90 -15.97
CA ASP A 77 13.19 4.75 -16.74
C ASP A 77 12.98 3.40 -16.02
N LEU A 78 12.15 3.36 -14.97
CA LEU A 78 11.85 2.11 -14.25
C LEU A 78 11.25 1.06 -15.21
N THR A 79 11.76 -0.15 -15.12
CA THR A 79 11.24 -1.32 -15.84
C THR A 79 10.85 -2.42 -14.86
N ALA A 80 10.02 -3.37 -15.30
CA ALA A 80 9.62 -4.51 -14.48
C ALA A 80 10.82 -5.34 -14.01
N ASP A 81 11.85 -5.50 -14.84
CA ASP A 81 13.06 -6.25 -14.52
C ASP A 81 13.89 -5.56 -13.43
N SER A 82 14.05 -4.23 -13.53
CA SER A 82 14.78 -3.43 -12.54
C SER A 82 14.01 -3.20 -11.22
N ALA A 83 12.69 -3.44 -11.21
CA ALA A 83 11.83 -3.05 -10.08
C ALA A 83 12.16 -3.81 -8.78
N ALA A 84 12.65 -5.05 -8.88
CA ALA A 84 13.01 -5.86 -7.72
C ALA A 84 14.21 -5.27 -6.96
N GLU A 85 15.26 -4.85 -7.67
CA GLU A 85 16.45 -4.23 -7.07
C GLU A 85 16.12 -2.86 -6.44
N TRP A 86 15.28 -2.07 -7.12
CA TRP A 86 14.80 -0.81 -6.56
C TRP A 86 13.95 -1.01 -5.31
N LEU A 87 13.10 -2.04 -5.27
CA LEU A 87 12.30 -2.37 -4.10
C LEU A 87 13.18 -2.65 -2.87
N GLU A 88 14.21 -3.47 -3.02
CA GLU A 88 15.17 -3.75 -1.94
C GLU A 88 15.85 -2.46 -1.46
N THR A 89 16.25 -1.59 -2.39
CA THR A 89 16.85 -0.29 -2.06
C THR A 89 15.89 0.59 -1.25
N PHE A 90 14.61 0.66 -1.64
CA PHE A 90 13.60 1.43 -0.91
C PHE A 90 13.30 0.84 0.46
N GLN A 91 13.25 -0.49 0.60
CA GLN A 91 13.06 -1.17 1.88
C GLN A 91 14.21 -0.90 2.85
N ALA A 92 15.46 -0.96 2.38
CA ALA A 92 16.63 -0.62 3.19
C ALA A 92 16.56 0.84 3.68
N LYS A 93 16.18 1.76 2.79
CA LYS A 93 16.02 3.19 3.13
C LYS A 93 14.88 3.43 4.13
N GLU A 94 13.78 2.69 4.02
CA GLU A 94 12.66 2.74 4.96
C GLU A 94 13.08 2.28 6.37
N LEU A 95 13.82 1.18 6.46
CA LEU A 95 14.36 0.67 7.72
C LEU A 95 15.33 1.68 8.35
N GLU A 96 16.29 2.20 7.59
CA GLU A 96 17.25 3.21 8.07
C GLU A 96 16.53 4.45 8.61
N ALA A 97 15.53 4.96 7.88
CA ALA A 97 14.76 6.12 8.29
C ALA A 97 14.00 5.87 9.61
N THR A 98 13.43 4.67 9.76
CA THR A 98 12.67 4.27 10.95
C THR A 98 13.59 4.13 12.17
N GLU A 99 14.74 3.47 12.00
CA GLU A 99 15.74 3.34 13.08
C GLU A 99 16.25 4.70 13.53
N LYS A 100 16.55 5.59 12.56
CA LYS A 100 16.98 6.95 12.85
C LYS A 100 15.89 7.73 13.60
N MET A 101 14.64 7.63 13.16
CA MET A 101 13.50 8.28 13.81
C MET A 101 13.36 7.81 15.27
N LEU A 102 13.40 6.50 15.51
CA LEU A 102 13.30 5.93 16.86
C LEU A 102 14.43 6.43 17.76
N SER A 103 15.66 6.48 17.24
CA SER A 103 16.81 6.99 18.01
C SER A 103 16.67 8.47 18.38
N LEU A 104 16.07 9.27 17.48
CA LEU A 104 15.83 10.69 17.71
C LEU A 104 14.67 10.91 18.69
N GLU A 105 13.63 10.10 18.61
CA GLU A 105 12.49 10.14 19.54
C GLU A 105 12.95 9.92 20.98
N GLN A 106 13.81 8.92 21.22
CA GLN A 106 14.36 8.67 22.55
C GLN A 106 15.15 9.88 23.08
N LYS A 107 16.04 10.45 22.24
CA LYS A 107 16.83 11.64 22.60
C LYS A 107 15.93 12.85 22.85
N MET A 108 14.88 13.02 22.05
CA MET A 108 13.93 14.12 22.16
C MET A 108 13.13 14.02 23.46
N SER A 109 12.65 12.83 23.83
CA SER A 109 11.95 12.62 25.10
C SER A 109 12.81 12.98 26.32
N MET A 110 14.07 12.54 26.33
CA MET A 110 15.03 12.91 27.37
C MET A 110 15.32 14.41 27.37
N ALA A 111 15.53 15.02 26.19
CA ALA A 111 15.79 16.45 26.05
C ALA A 111 14.61 17.30 26.53
N GLN A 112 13.36 16.89 26.26
CA GLN A 112 12.16 17.57 26.73
C GLN A 112 12.05 17.52 28.26
N THR A 113 12.34 16.37 28.86
CA THR A 113 12.34 16.22 30.33
C THR A 113 13.44 17.06 30.96
N ALA A 114 14.66 17.01 30.42
CA ALA A 114 15.78 17.82 30.88
C ALA A 114 15.50 19.32 30.74
N HIS A 115 14.88 19.74 29.64
CA HIS A 115 14.47 21.13 29.42
C HIS A 115 13.42 21.60 30.45
N SER A 116 12.40 20.78 30.71
CA SER A 116 11.38 21.09 31.73
C SER A 116 11.98 21.19 33.13
N GLN A 117 12.86 20.26 33.51
CA GLN A 117 13.56 20.30 34.79
C GLN A 117 14.49 21.52 34.90
N PHE A 118 15.22 21.84 33.84
CA PHE A 118 16.06 23.03 33.79
C PHE A 118 15.22 24.30 33.99
N GLU A 119 14.09 24.42 33.31
CA GLU A 119 13.23 25.61 33.41
C GLU A 119 12.67 25.76 34.83
N GLN A 120 12.22 24.67 35.46
CA GLN A 120 11.75 24.66 36.84
C GLN A 120 12.87 25.08 37.82
N ALA A 121 14.05 24.49 37.68
CA ALA A 121 15.21 24.83 38.53
C ALA A 121 15.63 26.29 38.34
N TYR A 122 15.68 26.77 37.09
CA TYR A 122 16.00 28.15 36.77
C TYR A 122 15.02 29.13 37.41
N GLN A 123 13.71 28.86 37.32
CA GLN A 123 12.68 29.69 37.97
C GLN A 123 12.84 29.75 39.49
N LEU A 124 13.23 28.64 40.14
CA LEU A 124 13.53 28.64 41.58
C LEU A 124 14.73 29.51 41.93
N VAL A 125 15.81 29.44 41.14
CA VAL A 125 17.00 30.29 41.34
C VAL A 125 16.65 31.75 41.16
N VAL A 126 15.88 32.09 40.12
CA VAL A 126 15.39 33.46 39.88
C VAL A 126 14.51 33.95 41.04
N ALA A 127 13.68 33.08 41.62
CA ALA A 127 12.81 33.45 42.75
C ALA A 127 13.60 33.75 44.04
N ILE A 128 14.76 33.10 44.24
CA ILE A 128 15.59 33.27 45.45
C ILE A 128 16.61 34.41 45.27
N ASN A 129 17.31 34.44 44.13
CA ASN A 129 18.39 35.39 43.86
C ASN A 129 17.90 36.71 43.24
N GLY A 130 16.81 36.67 42.46
CA GLY A 130 16.39 37.73 41.56
C GLY A 130 16.71 37.41 40.09
N PRO A 131 16.43 38.32 39.15
CA PRO A 131 16.65 38.08 37.72
C PRO A 131 18.14 37.97 37.37
N LEU A 132 18.52 36.89 36.71
CA LEU A 132 19.88 36.60 36.24
C LEU A 132 19.85 35.96 34.85
N ALA A 133 21.00 35.79 34.18
CA ALA A 133 21.05 35.14 32.88
C ALA A 133 21.07 33.59 33.02
N ARG A 134 20.49 32.88 32.03
CA ARG A 134 20.39 31.39 32.06
C ARG A 134 21.74 30.69 32.13
N ASN A 135 22.78 31.27 31.53
CA ASN A 135 24.14 30.74 31.55
C ASN A 135 24.84 30.91 32.91
N GLU A 136 24.39 31.85 33.74
CA GLU A 136 24.94 32.13 35.08
C GLU A 136 24.21 31.35 36.18
N ALA A 137 23.01 30.84 35.88
CA ALA A 137 22.14 30.21 36.85
C ALA A 137 22.74 28.97 37.53
N TRP A 138 23.65 28.25 36.86
CA TRP A 138 24.30 27.09 37.45
C TRP A 138 25.23 27.44 38.61
N ASP A 139 26.07 28.46 38.44
CA ASP A 139 27.05 28.86 39.45
C ASP A 139 26.34 29.47 40.66
N VAL A 140 25.34 30.33 40.41
CA VAL A 140 24.51 30.96 41.45
C VAL A 140 23.69 29.92 42.23
N ALA A 141 23.07 28.95 41.55
CA ALA A 141 22.33 27.87 42.23
C ALA A 141 23.21 27.08 43.21
N ARG A 142 24.47 26.82 42.83
CA ARG A 142 25.41 26.08 43.66
C ARG A 142 25.81 26.87 44.91
N GLU A 143 26.02 28.18 44.77
CA GLU A 143 26.34 29.06 45.89
C GLU A 143 25.17 29.14 46.88
N LEU A 144 23.94 29.34 46.39
CA LEU A 144 22.72 29.33 47.21
C LEU A 144 22.53 28.03 48.00
N LEU A 145 22.79 26.88 47.38
CA LEU A 145 22.70 25.59 48.09
C LEU A 145 23.74 25.46 49.19
N ARG A 146 24.97 25.95 48.97
CA ARG A 146 26.04 25.93 49.97
C ARG A 146 25.69 26.84 51.15
N GLU A 147 25.30 28.08 50.87
CA GLU A 147 24.85 29.02 51.89
C GLU A 147 23.66 28.47 52.68
N GLY A 148 22.69 27.83 52.01
CA GLY A 148 21.53 27.22 52.68
C GLY A 148 21.90 26.10 53.65
N VAL A 149 22.90 25.27 53.32
CA VAL A 149 23.41 24.22 54.23
C VAL A 149 24.11 24.85 55.44
N ASP A 150 24.99 25.82 55.20
CA ASP A 150 25.73 26.52 56.26
C ASP A 150 24.77 27.26 57.21
N GLN A 151 23.73 27.92 56.68
CA GLN A 151 22.71 28.61 57.46
C GLN A 151 21.83 27.65 58.28
N ARG A 152 21.47 26.48 57.75
CA ARG A 152 20.72 25.46 58.51
C ARG A 152 21.52 24.95 59.70
N HIS A 153 22.80 24.66 59.50
CA HIS A 153 23.69 24.25 60.60
C HIS A 153 23.81 25.34 61.68
N LEU A 154 23.91 26.61 61.29
CA LEU A 154 23.94 27.71 62.25
C LEU A 154 22.60 27.85 63.00
N ALA A 155 21.47 27.72 62.31
CA ALA A 155 20.14 27.80 62.93
C ALA A 155 19.88 26.67 63.96
N GLU A 156 20.35 25.46 63.68
CA GLU A 156 20.31 24.32 64.62
C GLU A 156 21.24 24.54 65.84
N GLN A 157 22.36 25.23 65.66
CA GLN A 157 23.23 25.62 66.77
C GLN A 157 22.58 26.71 67.63
N VAL A 158 21.84 27.65 67.03
CA VAL A 158 21.13 28.69 67.80
C VAL A 158 20.01 28.10 68.65
N SER A 159 19.28 27.08 68.18
CA SER A 159 18.26 26.40 68.99
C SER A 159 18.87 25.65 70.19
N THR A 160 19.99 24.95 69.98
CA THR A 160 20.70 24.25 71.06
C THR A 160 21.33 25.20 72.08
N VAL A 161 21.85 26.36 71.63
CA VAL A 161 22.36 27.40 72.53
C VAL A 161 21.24 28.12 73.28
N ALA A 162 20.08 28.35 72.65
CA ALA A 162 18.91 28.95 73.30
C ALA A 162 18.30 28.04 74.38
N ASP A 163 18.32 26.72 74.19
CA ASP A 163 17.90 25.75 75.20
C ASP A 163 18.92 25.59 76.33
N ALA A 164 20.22 25.79 76.06
CA ALA A 164 21.28 25.82 77.08
C ALA A 164 21.32 27.13 77.92
N LEU A 165 20.64 28.19 77.45
CA LEU A 165 20.54 29.49 78.13
C LEU A 165 19.25 29.65 78.96
N LYS A 166 18.40 28.62 79.05
CA LYS A 166 17.27 28.52 79.98
C LYS A 166 17.63 27.69 81.19
#